data_AF-U3GIA2-F1
#
_entry.id   AF-U3GIA2-F1
#
_cell.length_a   1.000
_cell.length_b   1.000
_cell.length_c   1.000
_cell.angle_alpha   90.00
_cell.angle_beta   90.00
_cell.angle_gamma   90.00
#
_symmetry.space_group_name_H-M   'P 1'
#
loop_
_entity.id
_entity.type
_entity.pdbx_description
1 polymer ?
#
loop_
_entity_poly.entity_id
_entity_poly.type
_entity_poly.pdbx_seq_one_letter_code
_entity_poly.pdbx_strand_id
1 'polypeptide(L)'
;MVKEEAGFGGKRDQDFIDACRFGNTTLSELGGMNWDGYLSGRNNPVYKTVDAVEKVLPGTALNFYFGPKRLFLWGILQGDGEDNLIEAKKLLDSTLTNEYGSSDVRQWDLGQKIFWFILPILAFPVASFVEQMTKEKKIVDDKEEPLIRPDEELPWSDIQHLVDSGAINPPMDGEEIFLSSLLAVCDDTRKLYTLENTLSTFGTKLVSYAFDQYKQGVDLSFSAEFIVTALGLLPLAKAANNNRLRSIAQTLIEGLAHGAIDYEIPELGADLTDYVKRKII
;
A
#
# COMPACT_ATOMS: atom_id res chain seq x y z
N MET A 1 -8.56 17.91 -7.83
CA MET A 1 -7.41 18.68 -7.26
C MET A 1 -7.75 20.17 -7.17
N VAL A 2 -7.17 20.93 -6.23
CA VAL A 2 -7.41 22.39 -6.04
C VAL A 2 -7.22 23.21 -7.32
N LYS A 3 -6.22 22.84 -8.12
CA LYS A 3 -5.96 23.42 -9.45
C LYS A 3 -7.11 23.17 -10.44
N GLU A 4 -7.74 22.01 -10.40
CA GLU A 4 -8.86 21.66 -11.28
C GLU A 4 -10.11 22.46 -10.88
N GLU A 5 -10.41 22.53 -9.59
CA GLU A 5 -11.49 23.34 -9.01
C GLU A 5 -11.30 24.84 -9.28
N ALA A 6 -10.05 25.30 -9.39
CA ALA A 6 -9.71 26.66 -9.80
C ALA A 6 -9.85 26.91 -11.32
N GLY A 7 -10.25 25.93 -12.13
CA GLY A 7 -10.38 26.05 -13.59
C GLY A 7 -9.08 25.90 -14.38
N PHE A 8 -8.07 25.25 -13.77
CA PHE A 8 -6.76 24.97 -14.38
C PHE A 8 -6.53 23.48 -14.67
N GLY A 9 -7.58 22.67 -14.70
CA GLY A 9 -7.48 21.27 -15.16
C GLY A 9 -6.84 21.17 -16.55
N GLY A 10 -5.84 20.30 -16.68
CA GLY A 10 -5.08 20.11 -17.93
C GLY A 10 -4.10 21.23 -18.33
N LYS A 11 -3.95 22.28 -17.52
CA LYS A 11 -2.97 23.37 -17.74
C LYS A 11 -1.64 23.07 -17.04
N ARG A 12 -0.57 23.84 -17.30
CA ARG A 12 0.71 23.66 -16.59
C ARG A 12 0.59 24.19 -15.16
N ASP A 13 1.33 23.59 -14.24
CA ASP A 13 1.37 24.03 -12.83
C ASP A 13 1.81 25.50 -12.71
N GLN A 14 2.79 25.91 -13.52
CA GLN A 14 3.25 27.29 -13.56
C GLN A 14 2.13 28.28 -13.89
N ASP A 15 1.18 27.92 -14.75
CA ASP A 15 0.09 28.81 -15.14
C ASP A 15 -0.87 29.05 -13.94
N PHE A 16 -1.05 28.06 -13.07
CA PHE A 16 -1.80 28.19 -11.82
C PHE A 16 -1.01 28.97 -10.76
N ILE A 17 0.29 28.72 -10.64
CA ILE A 17 1.18 29.44 -9.72
C ILE A 17 1.25 30.92 -10.07
N ASP A 18 1.36 31.25 -11.36
CA ASP A 18 1.38 32.63 -11.85
C ASP A 18 0.04 33.32 -11.64
N ALA A 19 -1.09 32.61 -11.80
CA ALA A 19 -2.41 33.14 -11.47
C ALA A 19 -2.56 33.45 -9.98
N CYS A 20 -1.98 32.62 -9.10
CA CYS A 20 -1.93 32.90 -7.67
C CYS A 20 -0.98 34.04 -7.32
N ARG A 21 0.18 34.17 -7.99
CA ARG A 21 1.19 35.19 -7.65
C ARG A 21 0.95 36.55 -8.28
N PHE A 22 0.40 36.60 -9.48
CA PHE A 22 0.38 37.78 -10.34
C PHE A 22 -1.00 38.07 -10.96
N GLY A 23 -2.01 37.24 -10.72
CA GLY A 23 -3.36 37.44 -11.26
C GLY A 23 -4.13 38.57 -10.57
N ASN A 24 -5.04 39.22 -11.31
CA ASN A 24 -6.06 40.14 -10.75
C ASN A 24 -7.36 39.39 -10.39
N THR A 25 -7.22 38.21 -9.79
CA THR A 25 -8.34 37.34 -9.39
C THR A 25 -8.32 37.08 -7.89
N THR A 26 -9.37 36.48 -7.34
CA THR A 26 -9.42 36.05 -5.93
C THR A 26 -8.30 35.07 -5.56
N LEU A 27 -7.72 34.38 -6.55
CA LEU A 27 -6.54 33.49 -6.37
C LEU A 27 -5.28 34.25 -5.93
N SER A 28 -5.21 35.57 -6.14
CA SER A 28 -4.07 36.40 -5.70
C SER A 28 -3.84 36.37 -4.18
N GLU A 29 -4.90 36.14 -3.40
CA GLU A 29 -4.81 35.93 -1.95
C GLU A 29 -3.98 34.70 -1.57
N LEU A 30 -3.74 33.79 -2.52
CA LEU A 30 -2.94 32.58 -2.36
C LEU A 30 -1.50 32.72 -2.86
N GLY A 31 -1.10 33.90 -3.36
CA GLY A 31 0.21 34.12 -4.01
C GLY A 31 1.43 33.95 -3.12
N GLY A 32 1.27 34.10 -1.80
CA GLY A 32 2.33 33.90 -0.82
C GLY A 32 2.65 32.42 -0.52
N MET A 33 1.92 31.47 -1.10
CA MET A 33 2.08 30.05 -0.81
C MET A 33 3.19 29.42 -1.66
N ASN A 34 3.91 28.45 -1.07
CA ASN A 34 4.92 27.67 -1.77
C ASN A 34 4.29 26.51 -2.55
N TRP A 35 3.53 26.88 -3.59
CA TRP A 35 2.77 25.97 -4.44
C TRP A 35 3.63 24.89 -5.09
N ASP A 36 4.89 25.17 -5.42
CA ASP A 36 5.82 24.19 -5.99
C ASP A 36 6.01 22.97 -5.06
N GLY A 37 6.10 23.22 -3.75
CA GLY A 37 6.19 22.16 -2.75
C GLY A 37 4.86 21.42 -2.51
N TYR A 38 3.72 22.08 -2.73
CA TYR A 38 2.40 21.48 -2.59
C TYR A 38 2.03 20.60 -3.79
N LEU A 39 2.21 21.11 -5.01
CA LEU A 39 1.90 20.39 -6.24
C LEU A 39 2.84 19.18 -6.46
N SER A 40 4.05 19.24 -5.89
CA SER A 40 4.98 18.11 -5.90
C SER A 40 4.84 17.15 -4.69
N GLY A 41 3.84 17.35 -3.82
CA GLY A 41 3.58 16.51 -2.65
C GLY A 41 4.65 16.60 -1.54
N ARG A 42 5.56 17.58 -1.59
CA ARG A 42 6.65 17.76 -0.62
C ARG A 42 6.21 18.45 0.68
N ASN A 43 5.12 19.20 0.67
CA ASN A 43 4.61 19.96 1.82
C ASN A 43 3.11 19.70 2.06
N ASN A 44 2.62 19.76 3.31
CA ASN A 44 1.19 19.84 3.66
C ASN A 44 0.85 21.28 4.00
N PRO A 45 -0.33 21.79 3.63
CA PRO A 45 -0.68 23.12 4.04
C PRO A 45 -0.83 23.13 5.56
N VAL A 46 0.01 23.94 6.19
CA VAL A 46 -0.15 24.31 7.60
C VAL A 46 -1.58 24.84 7.76
N TYR A 47 -2.26 24.60 8.88
CA TYR A 47 -3.66 25.02 9.10
C TYR A 47 -4.03 26.42 8.55
N LYS A 48 -3.14 27.41 8.73
CA LYS A 48 -3.32 28.79 8.20
C LYS A 48 -3.41 28.89 6.67
N THR A 49 -2.79 27.96 5.96
CA THR A 49 -2.76 27.85 4.50
C THR A 49 -4.06 27.23 3.98
N VAL A 50 -4.65 26.27 4.70
CA VAL A 50 -5.93 25.66 4.32
C VAL A 50 -7.09 26.63 4.47
N ASP A 51 -7.15 27.40 5.56
CA ASP A 51 -8.20 28.41 5.77
C ASP A 51 -8.19 29.48 4.66
N ALA A 52 -7.00 29.89 4.23
CA ALA A 52 -6.83 30.83 3.12
C ALA A 52 -7.30 30.23 1.78
N VAL A 53 -7.01 28.94 1.51
CA VAL A 53 -7.52 28.27 0.31
C VAL A 53 -9.03 28.08 0.38
N GLU A 54 -9.59 27.65 1.51
CA GLU A 54 -11.04 27.48 1.69
C GLU A 54 -11.81 28.79 1.52
N LYS A 55 -11.23 29.90 1.98
CA LYS A 55 -11.81 31.24 1.80
C LYS A 55 -11.90 31.64 0.32
N VAL A 56 -10.94 31.22 -0.49
CA VAL A 56 -10.81 31.60 -1.91
C VAL A 56 -11.47 30.58 -2.85
N LEU A 57 -11.42 29.30 -2.48
CA LEU A 57 -11.96 28.14 -3.16
C LEU A 57 -12.72 27.26 -2.14
N PRO A 58 -13.96 27.63 -1.79
CA PRO A 58 -14.74 26.91 -0.78
C PRO A 58 -14.99 25.44 -1.18
N GLY A 59 -14.91 24.54 -0.20
CA GLY A 59 -15.06 23.10 -0.37
C GLY A 59 -13.80 22.36 -0.82
N THR A 60 -12.67 23.07 -1.02
CA THR A 60 -11.42 22.47 -1.53
C THR A 60 -10.40 22.17 -0.44
N ALA A 61 -10.59 22.68 0.79
CA ALA A 61 -9.74 22.39 1.95
C ALA A 61 -9.54 20.89 2.19
N LEU A 62 -10.60 20.11 2.03
CA LEU A 62 -10.56 18.67 2.27
C LEU A 62 -9.62 17.95 1.29
N ASN A 63 -9.39 18.49 0.08
CA ASN A 63 -8.51 17.89 -0.92
C ASN A 63 -7.02 17.98 -0.53
N PHE A 64 -6.67 18.75 0.50
CA PHE A 64 -5.32 18.81 1.05
C PHE A 64 -5.04 17.79 2.15
N TYR A 65 -6.09 17.24 2.75
CA TYR A 65 -5.98 16.19 3.77
C TYR A 65 -6.35 14.83 3.19
N PHE A 66 -7.28 14.81 2.24
CA PHE A 66 -7.87 13.61 1.69
C PHE A 66 -7.57 13.48 0.19
N GLY A 67 -7.20 12.27 -0.21
CA GLY A 67 -7.05 11.84 -1.60
C GLY A 67 -8.29 11.09 -2.09
N PRO A 68 -8.12 10.01 -2.88
CA PRO A 68 -9.21 9.31 -3.54
C PRO A 68 -10.21 8.75 -2.51
N LYS A 69 -11.50 8.73 -2.88
CA LYS A 69 -12.60 8.29 -1.99
C LYS A 69 -12.63 8.96 -0.60
N ARG A 70 -12.06 10.16 -0.48
CA ARG A 70 -11.88 10.90 0.79
C ARG A 70 -11.00 10.18 1.82
N LEU A 71 -10.02 9.42 1.38
CA LEU A 71 -9.05 8.74 2.25
C LEU A 71 -7.92 9.68 2.66
N PHE A 72 -7.44 9.63 3.91
CA PHE A 72 -6.41 10.52 4.43
C PHE A 72 -5.01 10.21 3.87
N LEU A 73 -4.74 10.64 2.63
CA LEU A 73 -3.56 10.22 1.87
C LEU A 73 -2.33 11.11 2.15
N TRP A 74 -2.47 12.42 2.07
CA TRP A 74 -1.31 13.33 2.06
C TRP A 74 -0.57 13.36 3.40
N GLY A 75 -1.30 13.26 4.52
CA GLY A 75 -0.69 13.09 5.84
C GLY A 75 0.02 11.75 6.00
N ILE A 76 -0.57 10.66 5.48
CA ILE A 76 0.06 9.33 5.45
C ILE A 76 1.42 9.38 4.72
N LEU A 77 1.49 10.01 3.55
CA LEU A 77 2.72 10.10 2.76
C LEU A 77 3.85 10.90 3.42
N GLN A 78 3.52 11.78 4.37
CA GLN A 78 4.52 12.58 5.09
C GLN A 78 5.16 11.83 6.26
N GLY A 79 4.42 10.94 6.92
CA GLY A 79 4.94 9.98 7.90
C GLY A 79 5.51 10.52 9.23
N ASP A 80 5.85 11.80 9.32
CA ASP A 80 6.66 12.34 10.44
C ASP A 80 5.86 13.09 11.52
N GLY A 81 4.53 13.17 11.40
CA GLY A 81 3.65 13.85 12.35
C GLY A 81 2.87 12.88 13.24
N GLU A 82 2.74 13.18 14.54
CA GLU A 82 1.94 12.37 15.48
C GLU A 82 0.50 12.21 15.01
N ASP A 83 -0.14 13.30 14.59
CA ASP A 83 -1.49 13.28 14.02
C ASP A 83 -1.58 12.41 12.76
N ASN A 84 -0.55 12.43 11.91
CA ASN A 84 -0.50 11.61 10.69
C ASN A 84 -0.41 10.11 11.03
N LEU A 85 0.38 9.75 12.04
CA LEU A 85 0.49 8.37 12.52
C LEU A 85 -0.83 7.88 13.16
N ILE A 86 -1.52 8.77 13.88
CA ILE A 86 -2.85 8.47 14.44
C ILE A 86 -3.85 8.17 13.32
N GLU A 87 -3.91 9.00 12.29
CA GLU A 87 -4.82 8.79 11.16
C GLU A 87 -4.45 7.54 10.34
N ALA A 88 -3.16 7.28 10.10
CA ALA A 88 -2.70 6.05 9.46
C ALA A 88 -3.14 4.80 10.24
N LYS A 89 -3.02 4.85 11.57
CA LYS A 89 -3.45 3.76 12.46
C LYS A 89 -4.97 3.59 12.47
N LYS A 90 -5.73 4.69 12.50
CA LYS A 90 -7.20 4.64 12.42
C LYS A 90 -7.67 4.00 11.12
N LEU A 91 -7.03 4.35 10.00
CA LEU A 91 -7.35 3.77 8.70
C LEU A 91 -7.06 2.26 8.69
N LEU A 92 -5.88 1.85 9.16
CA LEU A 92 -5.56 0.42 9.31
C LEU A 92 -6.57 -0.32 10.19
N ASP A 93 -6.92 0.26 11.35
CA ASP A 93 -7.87 -0.34 12.28
C ASP A 93 -9.28 -0.41 11.68
N SER A 94 -9.71 0.59 10.90
CA SER A 94 -11.02 0.57 10.24
C SER A 94 -11.09 -0.46 9.13
N THR A 95 -10.06 -0.52 8.27
CA THR A 95 -10.01 -1.50 7.18
C THR A 95 -10.04 -2.93 7.73
N LEU A 96 -9.26 -3.21 8.78
CA LEU A 96 -9.29 -4.50 9.46
C LEU A 96 -10.61 -4.78 10.18
N THR A 97 -11.22 -3.78 10.80
CA THR A 97 -12.52 -3.93 11.48
C THR A 97 -13.65 -4.24 10.48
N ASN A 98 -13.59 -3.65 9.29
CA ASN A 98 -14.56 -3.91 8.24
C ASN A 98 -14.47 -5.37 7.74
N GLU A 99 -13.27 -5.93 7.69
CA GLU A 99 -13.02 -7.30 7.23
C GLU A 99 -13.27 -8.35 8.32
N TYR A 100 -12.76 -8.13 9.54
CA TYR A 100 -12.68 -9.14 10.61
C TYR A 100 -13.53 -8.83 11.84
N GLY A 101 -14.16 -7.65 11.91
CA GLY A 101 -14.94 -7.21 13.08
C GLY A 101 -14.11 -6.56 14.20
N SER A 102 -14.79 -5.82 15.07
CA SER A 102 -14.14 -4.85 15.98
C SER A 102 -13.52 -5.44 17.27
N SER A 103 -13.98 -6.61 17.72
CA SER A 103 -13.53 -7.23 18.99
C SER A 103 -12.09 -7.72 18.91
N ASP A 104 -11.72 -8.24 17.75
CA ASP A 104 -10.47 -9.00 17.56
C ASP A 104 -9.34 -8.03 17.21
N VAL A 105 -9.61 -7.06 16.33
CA VAL A 105 -8.65 -6.05 15.85
C VAL A 105 -8.08 -5.17 16.97
N ARG A 106 -8.88 -4.87 18.01
CA ARG A 106 -8.43 -4.01 19.13
C ARG A 106 -7.33 -4.65 19.97
N GLN A 107 -7.23 -5.97 19.98
CA GLN A 107 -6.26 -6.71 20.77
C GLN A 107 -4.97 -6.99 20.00
N TRP A 108 -4.99 -6.82 18.67
CA TRP A 108 -3.86 -7.10 17.82
C TRP A 108 -2.75 -6.07 17.96
N ASP A 109 -1.52 -6.54 18.04
CA ASP A 109 -0.35 -5.69 17.87
C ASP A 109 -0.18 -5.26 16.40
N LEU A 110 0.77 -4.35 16.13
CA LEU A 110 0.99 -3.84 14.77
C LEU A 110 1.41 -4.94 13.78
N GLY A 111 2.14 -5.96 14.24
CA GLY A 111 2.57 -7.07 13.40
C GLY A 111 1.41 -7.98 13.01
N GLN A 112 0.55 -8.32 13.97
CA GLN A 112 -0.70 -9.05 13.71
C GLN A 112 -1.61 -8.26 12.76
N LYS A 113 -1.74 -6.94 12.96
CA LYS A 113 -2.52 -6.08 12.06
C LYS A 113 -1.98 -6.08 10.63
N ILE A 114 -0.68 -5.90 10.45
CA ILE A 114 -0.05 -5.92 9.11
C ILE A 114 -0.23 -7.29 8.45
N PHE A 115 -0.07 -8.37 9.20
CA PHE A 115 -0.28 -9.72 8.68
C PHE A 115 -1.70 -9.91 8.16
N TRP A 116 -2.72 -9.65 9.00
CA TRP A 116 -4.13 -9.81 8.61
C TRP A 116 -4.58 -8.81 7.55
N PHE A 117 -3.93 -7.65 7.46
CA PHE A 117 -4.19 -6.66 6.43
C PHE A 117 -3.72 -7.13 5.05
N ILE A 118 -2.55 -7.78 4.95
CA ILE A 118 -1.99 -8.25 3.67
C ILE A 118 -2.67 -9.54 3.20
N LEU A 119 -3.15 -10.35 4.14
CA LEU A 119 -3.66 -11.69 3.86
C LEU A 119 -4.71 -11.78 2.73
N PRO A 120 -5.69 -10.87 2.61
CA PRO A 120 -6.72 -10.96 1.57
C PRO A 120 -6.19 -10.84 0.14
N ILE A 121 -5.12 -10.07 -0.10
CA ILE A 121 -4.51 -10.00 -1.45
C ILE A 121 -3.68 -11.24 -1.79
N LEU A 122 -3.44 -12.12 -0.82
CA LEU A 122 -2.73 -13.39 -1.02
C LEU A 122 -3.70 -14.58 -1.16
N ALA A 123 -5.00 -14.34 -1.32
CA ALA A 123 -6.00 -15.39 -1.48
C ALA A 123 -6.08 -15.95 -2.91
N PHE A 124 -4.93 -16.25 -3.52
CA PHE A 124 -4.83 -16.90 -4.83
C PHE A 124 -4.36 -18.36 -4.72
N PRO A 125 -4.61 -19.21 -5.74
CA PRO A 125 -4.17 -20.60 -5.76
C PRO A 125 -2.64 -20.75 -5.78
N VAL A 126 -2.11 -21.57 -4.88
CA VAL A 126 -0.67 -21.77 -4.66
C VAL A 126 -0.01 -22.48 -5.84
N ALA A 127 -0.64 -23.50 -6.40
CA ALA A 127 -0.03 -24.34 -7.44
C ALA A 127 0.36 -23.54 -8.70
N SER A 128 -0.58 -22.72 -9.19
CA SER A 128 -0.34 -21.85 -10.37
C SER A 128 0.73 -20.80 -10.11
N PHE A 129 0.79 -20.26 -8.88
CA PHE A 129 1.84 -19.34 -8.48
C PHE A 129 3.23 -20.00 -8.51
N VAL A 130 3.38 -21.19 -7.92
CA VAL A 130 4.64 -21.95 -7.92
C VAL A 130 5.08 -22.28 -9.35
N GLU A 131 4.15 -22.73 -10.19
CA GLU A 131 4.46 -23.05 -11.58
C GLU A 131 5.00 -21.83 -12.35
N GLN A 132 4.49 -20.63 -12.07
CA GLN A 132 5.01 -19.41 -12.67
C GLN A 132 6.37 -19.01 -12.07
N MET A 133 6.52 -19.06 -10.75
CA MET A 133 7.76 -18.64 -10.08
C MET A 133 8.95 -19.56 -10.34
N THR A 134 8.73 -20.85 -10.65
CA THR A 134 9.81 -21.77 -11.07
C THR A 134 10.38 -21.43 -12.46
N LYS A 135 9.60 -20.73 -13.30
CA LYS A 135 10.03 -20.25 -14.63
C LYS A 135 10.74 -18.89 -14.55
N GLU A 136 10.54 -18.16 -13.45
CA GLU A 136 11.23 -16.89 -13.18
C GLU A 136 12.71 -17.12 -12.87
N LYS A 137 13.55 -16.18 -13.30
CA LYS A 137 15.00 -16.22 -13.05
C LYS A 137 15.42 -15.04 -12.16
N LYS A 138 16.47 -15.27 -11.38
CA LYS A 138 17.22 -14.27 -10.60
C LYS A 138 18.69 -14.33 -11.00
N ILE A 139 19.38 -13.21 -10.89
CA ILE A 139 20.83 -13.15 -11.11
C ILE A 139 21.51 -13.28 -9.75
N VAL A 140 22.35 -14.30 -9.59
CA VAL A 140 23.19 -14.53 -8.41
C VAL A 140 24.62 -14.69 -8.93
N ASP A 141 25.54 -13.84 -8.46
CA ASP A 141 26.96 -13.86 -8.87
C ASP A 141 27.15 -13.90 -10.41
N ASP A 142 26.46 -13.02 -11.13
CA ASP A 142 26.44 -12.91 -12.61
C ASP A 142 25.92 -14.16 -13.34
N LYS A 143 25.23 -15.08 -12.65
CA LYS A 143 24.59 -16.26 -13.23
C LYS A 143 23.08 -16.19 -13.08
N GLU A 144 22.37 -16.58 -14.14
CA GLU A 144 20.94 -16.79 -14.09
C GLU A 144 20.62 -18.11 -13.39
N GLU A 145 19.96 -18.02 -12.23
CA GLU A 145 19.40 -19.14 -11.50
C GLU A 145 17.88 -19.01 -11.44
N PRO A 146 17.11 -20.10 -11.35
CA PRO A 146 15.67 -20.00 -11.12
C PRO A 146 15.40 -19.31 -9.78
N LEU A 147 14.32 -18.50 -9.72
CA LEU A 147 13.93 -17.75 -8.52
C LEU A 147 13.71 -18.69 -7.34
N ILE A 148 12.97 -19.77 -7.62
CA ILE A 148 12.80 -20.94 -6.77
C ILE A 148 13.18 -22.19 -7.57
N ARG A 149 13.86 -23.14 -6.93
CA ARG A 149 14.10 -24.45 -7.54
C ARG A 149 12.80 -25.27 -7.60
N PRO A 150 12.67 -26.22 -8.54
CA PRO A 150 11.46 -27.07 -8.63
C PRO A 150 11.19 -27.90 -7.36
N ASP A 151 12.23 -28.15 -6.56
CA ASP A 151 12.21 -28.83 -5.27
C ASP A 151 12.26 -27.86 -4.06
N GLU A 152 12.40 -26.56 -4.30
CA GLU A 152 12.23 -25.54 -3.25
C GLU A 152 10.74 -25.24 -3.10
N GLU A 153 10.14 -25.90 -2.12
CA GLU A 153 8.74 -25.67 -1.79
C GLU A 153 8.61 -24.33 -1.02
N LEU A 154 7.73 -23.44 -1.50
CA LEU A 154 7.21 -22.25 -0.80
C LEU A 154 7.22 -22.39 0.71
N PRO A 155 7.59 -21.41 1.54
CA PRO A 155 7.93 -21.53 2.99
C PRO A 155 7.48 -22.83 3.71
N TRP A 156 8.00 -23.97 3.24
CA TRP A 156 7.24 -25.21 3.41
C TRP A 156 7.59 -25.84 4.72
N SER A 157 8.75 -25.55 5.30
CA SER A 157 9.06 -26.05 6.64
C SER A 157 7.97 -25.69 7.65
N ASP A 158 7.48 -24.44 7.66
CA ASP A 158 6.40 -24.02 8.57
C ASP A 158 5.06 -24.65 8.18
N ILE A 159 4.71 -24.66 6.88
CA ILE A 159 3.42 -25.18 6.41
C ILE A 159 3.35 -26.71 6.46
N GLN A 160 4.43 -27.40 6.08
CA GLN A 160 4.65 -28.84 6.20
C GLN A 160 4.59 -29.27 7.67
N HIS A 161 5.17 -28.52 8.61
CA HIS A 161 4.96 -28.82 10.03
C HIS A 161 3.49 -28.76 10.44
N LEU A 162 2.68 -27.86 9.85
CA LEU A 162 1.24 -27.76 10.11
C LEU A 162 0.45 -28.88 9.43
N VAL A 163 0.87 -29.31 8.24
CA VAL A 163 0.33 -30.49 7.55
C VAL A 163 0.66 -31.77 8.31
N ASP A 164 1.92 -31.96 8.70
CA ASP A 164 2.43 -33.13 9.42
C ASP A 164 1.81 -33.26 10.83
N SER A 165 1.51 -32.13 11.47
CA SER A 165 0.80 -32.11 12.77
C SER A 165 -0.71 -32.26 12.64
N GLY A 166 -1.25 -32.30 11.41
CA GLY A 166 -2.68 -32.40 11.14
C GLY A 166 -3.47 -31.11 11.44
N ALA A 167 -2.78 -29.98 11.64
CA ALA A 167 -3.41 -28.67 11.83
C ALA A 167 -4.01 -28.13 10.52
N ILE A 168 -3.43 -28.52 9.38
CA ILE A 168 -3.97 -28.29 8.04
C ILE A 168 -4.18 -29.66 7.40
N ASN A 169 -5.38 -29.91 6.90
CA ASN A 169 -5.58 -31.00 5.95
C ASN A 169 -5.47 -30.40 4.54
N PRO A 170 -4.37 -30.63 3.81
CA PRO A 170 -4.36 -30.29 2.40
C PRO A 170 -5.50 -31.08 1.72
N PRO A 171 -6.31 -30.46 0.86
CA PRO A 171 -7.42 -31.13 0.21
C PRO A 171 -6.91 -32.37 -0.52
N MET A 172 -7.52 -33.51 -0.21
CA MET A 172 -7.13 -34.81 -0.77
C MET A 172 -7.65 -35.04 -2.21
N ASP A 173 -8.55 -34.16 -2.69
CA ASP A 173 -9.33 -34.36 -3.92
C ASP A 173 -9.26 -33.18 -4.91
N GLY A 174 -8.07 -32.62 -5.13
CA GLY A 174 -7.85 -31.64 -6.21
C GLY A 174 -8.51 -30.26 -6.02
N GLU A 175 -8.92 -29.91 -4.79
CA GLU A 175 -9.31 -28.54 -4.47
C GLU A 175 -8.08 -27.62 -4.38
N GLU A 176 -8.23 -26.37 -4.80
CA GLU A 176 -7.14 -25.40 -4.81
C GLU A 176 -6.77 -24.95 -3.40
N ILE A 177 -5.48 -25.02 -3.07
CA ILE A 177 -4.93 -24.50 -1.82
C ILE A 177 -4.60 -23.01 -2.01
N PHE A 178 -5.18 -22.16 -1.17
CA PHE A 178 -4.94 -20.71 -1.20
C PHE A 178 -3.80 -20.31 -0.26
N LEU A 179 -2.92 -19.41 -0.70
CA LEU A 179 -1.78 -18.97 0.10
C LEU A 179 -2.21 -18.28 1.41
N SER A 180 -3.28 -17.49 1.35
CA SER A 180 -3.90 -16.88 2.53
C SER A 180 -4.32 -17.92 3.59
N SER A 181 -4.89 -19.04 3.16
CA SER A 181 -5.35 -20.10 4.06
C SER A 181 -4.18 -20.78 4.77
N LEU A 182 -3.09 -21.00 4.06
CA LEU A 182 -1.86 -21.57 4.62
C LEU A 182 -1.17 -20.65 5.62
N LEU A 183 -1.19 -19.34 5.35
CA LEU A 183 -0.60 -18.36 6.26
C LEU A 183 -1.47 -18.15 7.51
N ALA A 184 -2.79 -18.17 7.38
CA ALA A 184 -3.74 -17.90 8.48
C ALA A 184 -3.60 -18.88 9.66
N VAL A 185 -3.23 -20.12 9.34
CA VAL A 185 -3.14 -21.26 10.26
C VAL A 185 -1.72 -21.47 10.82
N CYS A 186 -0.73 -20.68 10.37
CA CYS A 186 0.55 -20.61 11.05
C CYS A 186 0.36 -20.22 12.52
N ASP A 187 1.20 -20.74 13.42
CA ASP A 187 1.22 -20.29 14.81
C ASP A 187 1.36 -18.75 14.86
N ASP A 188 0.60 -18.08 15.73
CA ASP A 188 0.63 -16.62 15.90
C ASP A 188 2.04 -16.07 16.09
N THR A 189 2.94 -16.86 16.71
CA THR A 189 4.35 -16.50 16.90
C THR A 189 5.17 -16.53 15.59
N ARG A 190 4.70 -17.23 14.56
CA ARG A 190 5.39 -17.43 13.28
C ARG A 190 4.73 -16.73 12.09
N LYS A 191 3.45 -16.37 12.15
CA LYS A 191 2.72 -15.69 11.05
C LYS A 191 3.52 -14.57 10.36
N LEU A 192 4.06 -13.65 11.16
CA LEU A 192 4.83 -12.52 10.63
C LEU A 192 6.18 -12.95 10.06
N TYR A 193 6.81 -13.98 10.62
CA TYR A 193 8.06 -14.55 10.11
C TYR A 193 7.85 -15.27 8.77
N THR A 194 6.80 -16.09 8.66
CA THR A 194 6.45 -16.77 7.42
C THR A 194 6.09 -15.76 6.32
N LEU A 195 5.34 -14.70 6.65
CA LEU A 195 5.05 -13.61 5.72
C LEU A 195 6.30 -12.85 5.28
N GLU A 196 7.19 -12.50 6.21
CA GLU A 196 8.49 -11.86 5.91
C GLU A 196 9.31 -12.73 4.97
N ASN A 197 9.46 -14.03 5.24
CA ASN A 197 10.20 -14.95 4.39
C ASN A 197 9.58 -15.05 3.00
N THR A 198 8.24 -15.12 2.90
CA THR A 198 7.53 -15.15 1.61
C THR A 198 7.84 -13.90 0.80
N LEU A 199 7.72 -12.72 1.41
CA LEU A 199 8.01 -11.46 0.76
C LEU A 199 9.51 -11.28 0.45
N SER A 200 10.42 -11.80 1.29
CA SER A 200 11.85 -11.76 1.02
C SER A 200 12.25 -12.64 -0.17
N THR A 201 11.58 -13.78 -0.36
CA THR A 201 11.87 -14.72 -1.45
C THR A 201 11.33 -14.20 -2.79
N PHE A 202 10.07 -13.76 -2.80
CA PHE A 202 9.38 -13.38 -4.04
C PHE A 202 9.42 -11.88 -4.31
N GLY A 203 9.69 -11.06 -3.30
CA GLY A 203 9.72 -9.61 -3.40
C GLY A 203 8.40 -9.05 -3.93
N THR A 204 8.53 -8.04 -4.77
CA THR A 204 7.41 -7.40 -5.46
C THR A 204 6.66 -8.35 -6.40
N LYS A 205 7.28 -9.46 -6.86
CA LYS A 205 6.65 -10.40 -7.80
C LYS A 205 5.43 -11.10 -7.19
N LEU A 206 5.42 -11.32 -5.88
CA LEU A 206 4.25 -11.87 -5.17
C LEU A 206 3.04 -10.96 -5.34
N VAL A 207 3.24 -9.66 -5.09
CA VAL A 207 2.18 -8.65 -5.17
C VAL A 207 1.76 -8.42 -6.62
N SER A 208 2.71 -8.39 -7.56
CA SER A 208 2.41 -8.27 -8.99
C SER A 208 1.60 -9.46 -9.51
N TYR A 209 1.95 -10.69 -9.11
CA TYR A 209 1.17 -11.88 -9.46
C TYR A 209 -0.25 -11.81 -8.90
N ALA A 210 -0.39 -11.51 -7.61
CA ALA A 210 -1.70 -11.33 -6.98
C ALA A 210 -2.55 -10.30 -7.74
N PHE A 211 -1.95 -9.17 -8.11
CA PHE A 211 -2.64 -8.13 -8.86
C PHE A 211 -3.04 -8.57 -10.28
N ASP A 212 -2.21 -9.36 -10.96
CA ASP A 212 -2.58 -9.93 -12.26
C ASP A 212 -3.77 -10.89 -12.16
N GLN A 213 -3.85 -11.69 -11.09
CA GLN A 213 -5.02 -12.54 -10.81
C GLN A 213 -6.27 -11.70 -10.53
N TYR A 214 -6.13 -10.65 -9.71
CA TYR A 214 -7.21 -9.69 -9.46
C TYR A 214 -7.78 -9.09 -10.76
N LYS A 215 -6.90 -8.64 -11.67
CA LYS A 215 -7.31 -8.12 -12.98
C LYS A 215 -8.01 -9.14 -13.87
N GLN A 216 -7.77 -10.43 -13.64
CA GLN A 216 -8.42 -11.54 -14.35
C GLN A 216 -9.76 -11.94 -13.69
N GLY A 217 -10.16 -11.28 -12.60
CA GLY A 217 -11.44 -11.47 -11.94
C GLY A 217 -11.39 -12.36 -10.70
N VAL A 218 -10.21 -12.71 -10.19
CA VAL A 218 -10.08 -13.36 -8.87
C VAL A 218 -10.44 -12.34 -7.79
N ASP A 219 -11.29 -12.75 -6.86
CA ASP A 219 -11.76 -11.90 -5.76
C ASP A 219 -10.64 -11.67 -4.73
N LEU A 220 -9.89 -10.58 -4.93
CA LEU A 220 -8.79 -10.14 -4.07
C LEU A 220 -9.02 -8.69 -3.68
N SER A 221 -8.63 -8.31 -2.47
CA SER A 221 -8.98 -7.01 -1.87
C SER A 221 -8.13 -5.82 -2.34
N PHE A 222 -7.71 -5.80 -3.61
CA PHE A 222 -7.11 -4.60 -4.19
C PHE A 222 -8.16 -3.50 -4.30
N SER A 223 -7.92 -2.38 -3.63
CA SER A 223 -8.80 -1.21 -3.67
C SER A 223 -8.01 0.05 -3.32
N ALA A 224 -8.57 1.22 -3.65
CA ALA A 224 -8.02 2.49 -3.20
C ALA A 224 -7.83 2.56 -1.67
N GLU A 225 -8.74 1.99 -0.88
CA GLU A 225 -8.61 1.95 0.59
C GLU A 225 -7.44 1.07 1.03
N PHE A 226 -7.30 -0.12 0.44
CA PHE A 226 -6.16 -0.99 0.68
C PHE A 226 -4.84 -0.27 0.33
N ILE A 227 -4.76 0.36 -0.83
CA ILE A 227 -3.52 1.02 -1.28
C ILE A 227 -3.13 2.18 -0.35
N VAL A 228 -4.08 3.04 0.03
CA VAL A 228 -3.79 4.16 0.94
C VAL A 228 -3.39 3.65 2.33
N THR A 229 -4.02 2.58 2.80
CA THR A 229 -3.66 1.91 4.06
C THR A 229 -2.25 1.31 3.99
N ALA A 230 -1.92 0.64 2.87
CA ALA A 230 -0.60 0.06 2.62
C ALA A 230 0.51 1.10 2.69
N LEU A 231 0.29 2.29 2.09
CA LEU A 231 1.21 3.43 2.16
C LEU A 231 1.45 3.90 3.60
N GLY A 232 0.43 3.77 4.47
CA GLY A 232 0.51 4.08 5.90
C GLY A 232 1.29 3.08 6.74
N LEU A 233 1.54 1.86 6.25
CA LEU A 233 2.26 0.85 7.02
C LEU A 233 3.73 1.21 7.24
N LEU A 234 4.38 1.83 6.25
CA LEU A 234 5.79 2.21 6.34
C LEU A 234 6.08 3.23 7.46
N PRO A 235 5.36 4.37 7.56
CA PRO A 235 5.57 5.29 8.66
C PRO A 235 5.19 4.68 10.03
N LEU A 236 4.14 3.85 10.10
CA LEU A 236 3.80 3.12 11.33
C LEU A 236 4.93 2.18 11.77
N ALA A 237 5.53 1.42 10.85
CA ALA A 237 6.65 0.54 11.12
C ALA A 237 7.94 1.30 11.47
N LYS A 238 8.15 2.49 10.88
CA LYS A 238 9.23 3.42 11.25
C LYS A 238 9.08 3.89 12.69
N ALA A 239 7.92 4.41 13.05
CA ALA A 239 7.60 4.88 14.40
C ALA A 239 7.72 3.76 15.46
N ALA A 240 7.32 2.53 15.11
CA ALA A 240 7.44 1.36 15.98
C ALA A 240 8.88 0.82 16.12
N ASN A 241 9.86 1.39 15.41
CA ASN A 241 11.25 0.90 15.38
C ASN A 241 11.40 -0.59 15.01
N ASN A 242 10.54 -1.09 14.11
CA ASN A 242 10.51 -2.51 13.74
C ASN A 242 10.97 -2.71 12.29
N ASN A 243 12.20 -3.20 12.11
CA ASN A 243 12.81 -3.38 10.78
C ASN A 243 12.11 -4.44 9.92
N ARG A 244 11.59 -5.51 10.53
CA ARG A 244 10.81 -6.54 9.84
C ARG A 244 9.55 -5.95 9.22
N LEU A 245 8.79 -5.18 10.01
CA LEU A 245 7.58 -4.51 9.53
C LEU A 245 7.88 -3.47 8.45
N ARG A 246 9.02 -2.76 8.56
CA ARG A 246 9.47 -1.83 7.52
C ARG A 246 9.72 -2.56 6.21
N SER A 247 10.45 -3.68 6.25
CA SER A 247 10.73 -4.50 5.05
C SER A 247 9.45 -4.99 4.39
N ILE A 248 8.52 -5.55 5.17
CA ILE A 248 7.21 -6.01 4.67
C ILE A 248 6.44 -4.85 4.00
N ALA A 249 6.35 -3.70 4.68
CA ALA A 249 5.66 -2.53 4.14
C ALA A 249 6.31 -2.01 2.84
N GLN A 250 7.65 -1.95 2.78
CA GLN A 250 8.37 -1.53 1.58
C GLN A 250 8.08 -2.45 0.40
N THR A 251 8.25 -3.77 0.57
CA THR A 251 8.00 -4.74 -0.50
C THR A 251 6.55 -4.69 -0.99
N LEU A 252 5.59 -4.54 -0.08
CA LEU A 252 4.19 -4.38 -0.44
C LEU A 252 3.97 -3.12 -1.30
N ILE A 253 4.42 -1.96 -0.83
CA ILE A 253 4.21 -0.68 -1.51
C ILE A 253 4.89 -0.66 -2.89
N GLU A 254 6.12 -1.18 -2.98
CA GLU A 254 6.84 -1.33 -4.24
C GLU A 254 6.09 -2.23 -5.23
N GLY A 255 5.55 -3.36 -4.74
CA GLY A 255 4.74 -4.26 -5.56
C GLY A 255 3.45 -3.64 -6.07
N LEU A 256 2.78 -2.83 -5.24
CA LEU A 256 1.58 -2.09 -5.65
C LEU A 256 1.88 -1.06 -6.74
N ALA A 257 3.05 -0.43 -6.70
CA ALA A 257 3.49 0.55 -7.69
C ALA A 257 3.79 -0.05 -9.09
N HIS A 258 3.81 -1.39 -9.22
CA HIS A 258 3.93 -2.05 -10.53
C HIS A 258 2.63 -2.09 -11.34
N GLY A 259 1.50 -1.68 -10.77
CA GLY A 259 0.26 -1.49 -11.55
C GLY A 259 -1.03 -1.34 -10.74
N ALA A 260 -1.07 -1.79 -9.49
CA ALA A 260 -2.27 -1.69 -8.66
C ALA A 260 -2.65 -0.24 -8.37
N ILE A 261 -1.66 0.61 -8.11
CA ILE A 261 -1.85 2.05 -7.87
C ILE A 261 -2.50 2.72 -9.08
N ASP A 262 -1.94 2.54 -10.28
CA ASP A 262 -2.44 3.18 -11.50
C ASP A 262 -3.83 2.67 -11.91
N TYR A 263 -4.16 1.43 -11.55
CA TYR A 263 -5.44 0.81 -11.89
C TYR A 263 -6.57 1.23 -10.95
N GLU A 264 -6.33 1.19 -9.63
CA GLU A 264 -7.35 1.48 -8.60
C GLU A 264 -7.46 2.98 -8.27
N ILE A 265 -6.42 3.76 -8.55
CA ILE A 265 -6.36 5.21 -8.30
C ILE A 265 -5.82 5.94 -9.54
N PRO A 266 -6.48 5.84 -10.71
CA PRO A 266 -5.98 6.39 -11.96
C PRO A 266 -5.74 7.91 -11.91
N GLU A 267 -6.51 8.65 -11.10
CA GLU A 267 -6.39 10.09 -10.93
C GLU A 267 -5.08 10.55 -10.24
N LEU A 268 -4.44 9.68 -9.45
CA LEU A 268 -3.20 9.98 -8.72
C LEU A 268 -2.08 8.97 -9.03
N GLY A 269 -2.31 8.04 -9.95
CA GLY A 269 -1.46 6.88 -10.15
C GLY A 269 -0.01 7.25 -10.45
N ALA A 270 0.18 8.16 -11.43
CA ALA A 270 1.50 8.63 -11.82
C ALA A 270 2.26 9.30 -10.67
N ASP A 271 1.58 10.13 -9.87
CA ASP A 271 2.19 10.86 -8.74
C ASP A 271 2.55 9.92 -7.59
N LEU A 272 1.68 8.97 -7.27
CA LEU A 272 1.92 7.97 -6.23
C LEU A 272 3.04 7.00 -6.64
N THR A 273 3.06 6.56 -7.90
CA THR A 273 4.12 5.72 -8.44
C THR A 273 5.47 6.45 -8.45
N ASP A 274 5.52 7.73 -8.82
CA ASP A 274 6.74 8.56 -8.73
C ASP A 274 7.18 8.78 -7.28
N TYR A 275 6.24 9.01 -6.35
CA TYR A 275 6.53 9.10 -4.93
C TYR A 275 7.22 7.82 -4.42
N VAL A 276 6.65 6.64 -4.70
CA VAL A 276 7.22 5.34 -4.28
C VAL A 276 8.65 5.18 -4.81
N LYS A 277 8.87 5.47 -6.10
CA LYS A 277 10.19 5.38 -6.76
C LYS A 277 11.24 6.33 -6.20
N ARG A 278 10.85 7.46 -5.60
CA ARG A 278 11.78 8.48 -5.10
C ARG A 278 12.05 8.39 -3.60
N LYS A 279 11.11 7.81 -2.84
CA LYS A 279 11.10 7.88 -1.37
C LYS A 279 11.20 6.53 -0.68
N ILE A 280 10.93 5.45 -1.40
CA ILE A 280 10.86 4.10 -0.83
C ILE A 280 11.91 3.20 -1.49
N ILE A 281 12.00 3.23 -2.83
CA ILE A 281 13.07 2.64 -3.64
C ILE A 281 14.28 3.59 -3.67
#